data_AF-A0A0K2RBA3-F1
#
_entry.id   AF-A0A0K2RBA3-F1
#
_cell.length_a   1.000
_cell.length_b   1.000
_cell.length_c   1.000
_cell.angle_alpha   90.00
_cell.angle_beta   90.00
_cell.angle_gamma   90.00
#
_symmetry.space_group_name_H-M   'P 1'
#
loop_
_entity.id
_entity.type
_entity.pdbx_description
1 polymer ?
#
loop_
_entity_poly.entity_id
_entity_poly.type
_entity_poly.pdbx_seq_one_letter_code
_entity_poly.pdbx_strand_id
1 'polypeptide(L)'
;MGIAGSRTKPMFEKTEQWLSPLSPNQVLAAISTVFASEKARIHEDEDSLDIRTGSNWQYRLWGNLFSWGRRNIPVAITVRVRTAEQGTEIEAHAFDTFGIRLTDQAFFGAEETFEDRLSELLAMAASAAKASPEA
;
A
#
# COMPACT_ATOMS: atom_id res chain seq x y z
N MET A 1 -9.15 -8.95 14.86
CA MET A 1 -10.03 -7.94 14.23
C MET A 1 -9.64 -7.82 12.78
N GLY A 2 -10.51 -8.29 11.87
CA GLY A 2 -10.24 -8.32 10.43
C GLY A 2 -10.35 -6.93 9.82
N ILE A 3 -9.43 -6.61 8.91
CA ILE A 3 -9.42 -5.36 8.15
C ILE A 3 -10.69 -5.34 7.30
N ALA A 4 -11.66 -4.52 7.71
CA ALA A 4 -12.97 -4.40 7.08
C ALA A 4 -12.84 -3.63 5.77
N GLY A 5 -12.33 -4.29 4.74
CA GLY A 5 -12.10 -3.66 3.44
C GLY A 5 -12.11 -4.59 2.23
N SER A 6 -12.08 -5.90 2.43
CA SER A 6 -12.18 -6.87 1.34
C SER A 6 -13.00 -8.08 1.78
N ARG A 7 -14.12 -8.35 1.12
CA ARG A 7 -14.90 -9.59 1.30
C ARG A 7 -14.20 -10.83 0.72
N THR A 8 -12.98 -10.68 0.19
CA THR A 8 -12.17 -11.72 -0.45
C THR A 8 -10.75 -11.69 0.08
N LYS A 9 -10.18 -12.87 0.40
CA LYS A 9 -8.77 -12.98 0.79
C LYS A 9 -7.89 -12.45 -0.35
N PRO A 10 -6.90 -11.56 -0.09
CA PRO A 10 -5.96 -11.13 -1.11
C PRO A 10 -5.17 -12.32 -1.64
N MET A 11 -4.83 -12.29 -2.92
CA MET A 11 -3.99 -13.29 -3.57
C MET A 11 -2.52 -12.97 -3.39
N PHE A 12 -2.17 -11.68 -3.47
CA PHE A 12 -0.84 -11.15 -3.20
C PHE A 12 -0.92 -10.22 -2.01
N GLU A 13 -0.12 -10.52 -0.99
CA GLU A 13 0.04 -9.69 0.18
C GLU A 13 1.47 -9.72 0.66
N LYS A 14 1.91 -8.61 1.24
CA LYS A 14 3.23 -8.47 1.84
C LYS A 14 3.14 -7.60 3.07
N THR A 15 3.74 -8.06 4.15
CA THR A 15 3.78 -7.33 5.42
C THR A 15 5.22 -7.06 5.78
N GLU A 16 5.49 -5.83 6.19
CA GLU A 16 6.79 -5.41 6.69
C GLU A 16 6.62 -4.59 7.97
N GLN A 17 7.65 -4.60 8.80
CA GLN A 17 7.70 -3.87 10.05
C GLN A 17 8.97 -3.05 10.11
N TRP A 18 8.86 -1.83 10.63
CA TRP A 18 9.99 -0.92 10.77
C TRP A 18 9.83 -0.02 11.98
N LEU A 19 10.98 0.46 12.47
CA LEU A 19 11.05 1.50 13.49
C LEU A 19 11.30 2.84 12.82
N SER A 20 10.60 3.87 13.29
CA SER A 20 10.83 5.27 12.92
C SER A 20 11.22 6.07 14.16
N PRO A 21 12.17 7.02 14.04
CA PRO A 21 12.48 7.96 15.13
C PRO A 21 11.38 9.01 15.32
N LEU A 22 10.42 9.11 14.39
CA LEU A 22 9.33 10.08 14.43
C LEU A 22 8.26 9.66 15.45
N SER A 23 7.45 10.63 15.89
CA SER A 23 6.22 10.35 16.63
C SER A 23 5.13 9.75 15.73
N PRO A 24 4.14 9.01 16.28
CA PRO A 24 3.11 8.34 15.47
C PRO A 24 2.40 9.28 14.50
N ASN A 25 1.99 10.46 14.96
CA ASN A 25 1.32 11.47 14.14
C ASN A 25 2.20 11.99 13.00
N GLN A 26 3.51 12.13 13.24
CA GLN A 26 4.45 12.55 12.19
C GLN A 26 4.64 11.46 11.14
N VAL A 27 4.68 10.18 11.55
CA VAL A 27 4.72 9.04 10.62
C VAL A 27 3.48 9.03 9.73
N LEU A 28 2.29 9.11 10.34
CA LEU A 28 1.04 9.08 9.59
C LEU A 28 0.97 10.25 8.59
N ALA A 29 1.29 11.47 9.03
CA ALA A 29 1.32 12.64 8.16
C ALA A 29 2.34 12.51 7.00
N ALA A 30 3.54 11.99 7.28
CA ALA A 30 4.59 11.81 6.26
C ALA A 30 4.16 10.79 5.20
N ILE A 31 3.62 9.66 5.61
CA ILE A 31 3.12 8.62 4.71
C ILE A 31 1.93 9.17 3.89
N SER A 32 0.95 9.78 4.55
CA SER A 32 -0.23 10.37 3.89
C SER A 32 0.18 11.38 2.79
N THR A 33 1.18 12.23 3.08
CA THR A 33 1.71 13.22 2.13
C THR A 33 2.30 12.59 0.87
N VAL A 34 3.13 11.56 1.01
CA VAL A 34 3.75 10.88 -0.15
C VAL A 34 2.68 10.22 -1.04
N PHE A 35 1.67 9.60 -0.43
CA PHE A 35 0.60 8.92 -1.17
C PHE A 35 -0.46 9.86 -1.77
N ALA A 36 -0.58 11.09 -1.28
CA ALA A 36 -1.47 12.09 -1.89
C ALA A 36 -1.09 12.39 -3.36
N SER A 37 0.21 12.29 -3.69
CA SER A 37 0.72 12.51 -5.04
C SER A 37 0.31 11.43 -6.06
N GLU A 38 -0.02 10.22 -5.59
CA GLU A 38 -0.38 9.05 -6.41
C GLU A 38 -1.88 9.00 -6.78
N LYS A 39 -2.65 10.07 -6.52
CA LYS A 39 -4.13 10.07 -6.59
C LYS A 39 -4.76 8.95 -5.74
N ALA A 40 -4.07 8.58 -4.65
CA ALA A 40 -4.53 7.56 -3.74
C ALA A 40 -5.80 8.00 -3.00
N ARG A 41 -6.67 7.04 -2.69
CA ARG A 41 -7.72 7.25 -1.68
C ARG A 41 -7.13 6.91 -0.33
N ILE A 42 -7.00 7.92 0.51
CA ILE A 42 -6.44 7.79 1.86
C ILE A 42 -7.60 7.88 2.86
N HIS A 43 -7.64 6.93 3.78
CA HIS A 43 -8.49 6.96 4.95
C HIS A 43 -7.60 6.89 6.18
N GLU A 44 -7.71 7.90 7.03
CA GLU A 44 -6.92 8.03 8.26
C GLU A 44 -7.84 7.80 9.45
N ASP A 45 -7.34 6.99 10.39
CA ASP A 45 -7.90 6.72 11.70
C ASP A 45 -6.82 7.02 12.75
N GLU A 46 -7.17 7.01 14.04
CA GLU A 46 -6.29 7.48 15.13
C GLU A 46 -4.86 6.88 15.09
N ASP A 47 -4.76 5.56 14.88
CA ASP A 47 -3.49 4.83 14.87
C ASP A 47 -3.22 4.10 13.55
N SER A 48 -3.96 4.44 12.48
CA SER A 48 -3.82 3.73 11.20
C SER A 48 -4.14 4.55 9.96
N LEU A 49 -3.52 4.15 8.85
CA LEU A 49 -3.78 4.67 7.51
C LEU A 49 -4.13 3.53 6.58
N ASP A 50 -5.28 3.63 5.93
CA ASP A 50 -5.70 2.77 4.84
C ASP A 50 -5.58 3.54 3.52
N ILE A 51 -4.67 3.11 2.67
CA ILE A 51 -4.37 3.78 1.41
C ILE A 51 -4.68 2.83 0.26
N ARG A 52 -5.53 3.27 -0.67
CA ARG A 52 -5.90 2.51 -1.87
C ARG A 52 -5.44 3.22 -3.12
N THR A 53 -4.77 2.51 -4.02
CA THR A 53 -4.27 3.04 -5.29
C THR A 53 -4.68 2.13 -6.46
N GLY A 54 -4.62 2.67 -7.68
CA GLY A 54 -4.99 1.95 -8.89
C GLY A 54 -6.51 1.82 -9.11
N SER A 55 -6.86 1.15 -10.21
CA SER A 55 -8.26 1.01 -10.64
C SER A 55 -8.50 -0.34 -11.31
N ASN A 56 -9.42 -1.11 -10.72
CA ASN A 56 -9.88 -2.39 -11.26
C ASN A 56 -10.35 -2.28 -12.72
N TRP A 57 -11.07 -1.21 -13.06
CA TRP A 57 -11.60 -1.01 -14.41
C TRP A 57 -10.50 -0.66 -15.42
N GLN A 58 -9.58 0.24 -15.04
CA GLN A 58 -8.48 0.63 -15.93
C GLN A 58 -7.50 -0.52 -16.15
N TYR A 59 -7.14 -1.25 -15.09
CA TYR A 59 -6.27 -2.41 -15.24
C TYR A 59 -6.91 -3.53 -16.08
N ARG A 60 -8.24 -3.74 -16.01
CA ARG A 60 -8.93 -4.72 -16.87
C ARG A 60 -8.94 -4.33 -18.35
N LEU A 61 -8.99 -3.04 -18.66
CA LEU A 61 -9.01 -2.55 -20.04
C LEU A 61 -7.63 -2.58 -20.69
N TRP A 62 -6.59 -2.21 -19.94
CA TRP A 62 -5.26 -1.98 -20.49
C TRP A 62 -4.25 -3.09 -20.15
N GLY A 63 -4.52 -3.87 -19.10
CA GLY A 63 -3.65 -4.96 -18.64
C GLY A 63 -2.19 -4.56 -18.51
N ASN A 64 -1.29 -5.48 -18.85
CA ASN A 64 0.16 -5.25 -18.91
C ASN A 64 0.63 -4.72 -20.28
N LEU A 65 -0.28 -4.41 -21.21
CA LEU A 65 0.08 -4.02 -22.59
C LEU A 65 0.80 -2.67 -22.67
N PHE A 66 0.66 -1.83 -21.64
CA PHE A 66 1.32 -0.54 -21.53
C PHE A 66 1.97 -0.37 -20.16
N SER A 67 3.11 0.32 -20.07
CA SER A 67 3.79 0.62 -18.80
C SER A 67 2.90 1.38 -17.81
N TRP A 68 1.92 2.14 -18.32
CA TRP A 68 0.92 2.84 -17.52
C TRP A 68 -0.14 1.89 -16.92
N GLY A 69 -0.33 0.71 -17.51
CA GLY A 69 -1.20 -0.34 -16.98
C GLY A 69 -0.72 -0.86 -15.63
N ARG A 70 0.60 -1.02 -15.47
CA ARG A 70 1.22 -1.48 -14.21
C ARG A 70 0.96 -0.53 -13.04
N ARG A 71 0.95 0.79 -13.29
CA ARG A 71 0.62 1.81 -12.26
C ARG A 71 -0.84 1.81 -11.85
N ASN A 72 -1.72 1.25 -12.68
CA ASN A 72 -3.16 1.16 -12.40
C ASN A 72 -3.55 -0.15 -11.70
N ILE A 73 -2.58 -1.01 -11.34
CA ILE A 73 -2.86 -2.22 -10.58
C ILE A 73 -3.54 -1.82 -9.27
N PRO A 74 -4.75 -2.35 -9.02
CA PRO A 74 -5.52 -1.97 -7.84
C PRO A 74 -4.94 -2.67 -6.59
N VAL A 75 -4.22 -1.89 -5.79
CA VAL A 75 -3.57 -2.34 -4.56
C VAL A 75 -3.93 -1.43 -3.40
N ALA A 76 -3.78 -1.94 -2.19
CA ALA A 76 -3.92 -1.19 -0.96
C ALA A 76 -2.70 -1.41 -0.06
N ILE A 77 -2.48 -0.45 0.84
CA ILE A 77 -1.56 -0.59 1.96
C ILE A 77 -2.27 -0.09 3.22
N THR A 78 -2.29 -0.92 4.26
CA THR A 78 -2.71 -0.56 5.60
C THR A 78 -1.47 -0.37 6.44
N VAL A 79 -1.30 0.82 7.02
CA VAL A 79 -0.23 1.14 7.94
C VAL A 79 -0.82 1.30 9.32
N ARG A 80 -0.23 0.65 10.32
CA ARG A 80 -0.56 0.81 11.73
C ARG A 80 0.67 1.32 12.46
N VAL A 81 0.46 2.24 13.38
CA VAL A 81 1.52 2.84 14.19
C VAL A 81 1.29 2.52 15.66
N ARG A 82 2.37 2.33 16.39
CA ARG A 82 2.38 2.17 17.84
C ARG A 82 3.54 2.94 18.43
N THR A 83 3.33 3.54 19.58
CA THR A 83 4.41 4.21 20.32
C THR A 83 5.42 3.17 20.80
N ALA A 84 6.71 3.40 20.56
CA ALA A 84 7.82 2.58 21.05
C ALA A 84 8.66 3.36 22.08
N GLU A 85 9.61 2.68 22.76
CA GLU A 85 10.52 3.35 23.71
C GLU A 85 11.30 4.51 23.08
N GLN A 86 11.63 4.38 21.79
CA GLN A 86 12.28 5.42 20.99
C GLN A 86 11.56 5.55 19.64
N GLY A 87 10.63 6.49 19.56
CA GLY A 87 9.87 6.80 18.34
C GLY A 87 8.62 5.93 18.17
N THR A 88 8.47 5.34 16.98
CA THR A 88 7.25 4.65 16.55
C THR A 88 7.57 3.31 15.90
N GLU A 89 6.89 2.25 16.34
CA GLU A 89 6.83 0.98 15.63
C GLU A 89 5.71 1.04 14.59
N ILE A 90 6.02 0.57 13.38
CA ILE A 90 5.13 0.67 12.24
C ILE A 90 4.99 -0.71 11.63
N GLU A 91 3.75 -1.15 11.48
CA GLU A 91 3.39 -2.37 10.77
C GLU A 91 2.66 -1.96 9.50
N ALA A 92 3.18 -2.35 8.34
CA ALA A 92 2.57 -2.05 7.05
C ALA A 92 2.23 -3.34 6.31
N HIS A 93 0.99 -3.43 5.86
CA HIS A 93 0.44 -4.56 5.12
C HIS A 93 -0.05 -4.08 3.76
N ALA A 94 0.69 -4.41 2.70
CA ALA A 94 0.32 -4.14 1.33
C ALA A 94 -0.35 -5.37 0.72
N PHE A 95 -1.47 -5.19 0.02
CA PHE A 95 -2.24 -6.29 -0.55
C PHE A 95 -2.98 -5.87 -1.82
N ASP A 96 -3.29 -6.84 -2.68
CA ASP A 96 -4.13 -6.58 -3.85
C ASP A 96 -5.61 -6.40 -3.45
N THR A 97 -6.32 -5.54 -4.18
CA THR A 97 -7.77 -5.32 -4.00
C THR A 97 -8.58 -5.90 -5.16
N PHE A 98 -8.00 -6.91 -5.81
CA PHE A 98 -8.64 -7.64 -6.87
C PHE A 98 -9.63 -8.62 -6.24
N GLY A 99 -10.94 -8.34 -6.39
CA GLY A 99 -12.00 -9.23 -5.87
C GLY A 99 -12.04 -10.61 -6.54
N ILE A 100 -13.15 -11.35 -6.34
CA ILE A 100 -13.38 -12.71 -6.90
C ILE A 100 -13.01 -12.73 -8.40
N ARG A 101 -11.95 -13.46 -8.78
CA ARG A 101 -11.54 -13.58 -10.17
C ARG A 101 -11.50 -15.02 -10.64
N LEU A 102 -12.19 -15.19 -11.77
CA LEU A 102 -12.39 -16.36 -12.62
C LEU A 102 -11.27 -16.48 -13.67
N THR A 103 -10.06 -15.99 -13.40
CA THR A 103 -9.00 -15.92 -14.41
C THR A 103 -7.63 -16.19 -13.81
N ASP A 104 -7.36 -17.46 -13.52
CA ASP A 104 -6.00 -18.01 -13.39
C ASP A 104 -5.20 -17.94 -14.72
N GLN A 105 -5.77 -17.37 -15.79
CA GLN A 105 -5.23 -17.48 -17.15
C GLN A 105 -4.97 -16.17 -17.89
N ALA A 106 -5.22 -14.98 -17.31
CA ALA A 106 -5.35 -13.78 -18.15
C ALA A 106 -4.05 -13.05 -18.54
N PHE A 107 -2.94 -13.11 -17.77
CA PHE A 107 -1.75 -12.32 -18.11
C PHE A 107 -0.44 -12.98 -17.64
N PHE A 108 0.42 -13.40 -18.58
CA PHE A 108 1.81 -13.80 -18.29
C PHE A 108 2.54 -12.65 -17.57
N GLY A 109 3.26 -12.96 -16.49
CA GLY A 109 4.02 -11.97 -15.69
C GLY A 109 3.18 -11.12 -14.73
N ALA A 110 1.91 -11.47 -14.49
CA ALA A 110 1.08 -10.74 -13.53
C ALA A 110 1.64 -10.79 -12.10
N GLU A 111 2.07 -11.97 -11.64
CA GLU A 111 2.64 -12.18 -10.30
C GLU A 111 3.80 -11.23 -10.00
N GLU A 112 4.86 -11.25 -10.82
CA GLU A 112 6.00 -10.34 -10.70
C GLU A 112 5.55 -8.87 -10.68
N THR A 113 4.58 -8.50 -11.52
CA THR A 113 4.07 -7.12 -11.57
C THR A 113 3.32 -6.73 -10.28
N PHE A 114 2.58 -7.66 -9.67
CA PHE A 114 1.91 -7.43 -8.40
C PHE A 114 2.93 -7.34 -7.26
N GLU A 115 3.88 -8.27 -7.20
CA GLU A 115 4.93 -8.28 -6.16
C GLU A 115 5.81 -7.02 -6.20
N ASP A 116 6.21 -6.59 -7.40
CA ASP A 116 6.94 -5.33 -7.61
C ASP A 116 6.12 -4.15 -7.09
N ARG A 117 4.83 -4.09 -7.45
CA ARG A 117 3.97 -2.98 -7.04
C ARG A 117 3.76 -2.96 -5.52
N LEU A 118 3.53 -4.11 -4.88
CA LEU A 118 3.41 -4.18 -3.42
C LEU A 118 4.71 -3.76 -2.73
N SER A 119 5.86 -4.16 -3.27
CA SER A 119 7.17 -3.75 -2.76
C SER A 119 7.43 -2.25 -2.95
N GLU A 120 7.01 -1.66 -4.08
CA GLU A 120 7.04 -0.20 -4.28
C GLU A 120 6.23 0.53 -3.21
N LEU A 121 5.00 0.08 -2.91
CA LEU A 121 4.16 0.72 -1.88
C LEU A 121 4.83 0.68 -0.51
N LEU A 122 5.37 -0.47 -0.12
CA LEU A 122 6.09 -0.63 1.16
C LEU A 122 7.35 0.23 1.20
N ALA A 123 8.12 0.29 0.10
CA ALA A 123 9.32 1.10 0.01
C ALA A 123 9.01 2.61 0.11
N MET A 124 7.94 3.09 -0.53
CA MET A 124 7.49 4.48 -0.40
C MET A 124 7.09 4.80 1.04
N ALA A 125 6.29 3.94 1.68
CA ALA A 125 5.89 4.11 3.07
C ALA A 125 7.09 4.10 4.03
N ALA A 126 8.01 3.16 3.85
CA ALA A 126 9.22 3.07 4.65
C ALA A 126 10.15 4.28 4.45
N SER A 127 10.28 4.78 3.21
CA SER A 127 11.06 5.98 2.92
C SER A 127 10.45 7.22 3.58
N ALA A 128 9.13 7.38 3.51
CA ALA A 128 8.42 8.48 4.17
C ALA A 128 8.55 8.41 5.70
N ALA A 129 8.44 7.21 6.28
CA ALA A 129 8.52 7.00 7.72
C ALA A 129 9.95 7.19 8.28
N LYS A 130 10.98 6.98 7.46
CA LYS A 130 12.40 7.12 7.86
C LYS A 130 12.98 8.49 7.53
N ALA A 131 12.33 9.26 6.65
CA ALA A 131 12.74 10.62 6.36
C ALA A 131 12.61 11.44 7.66
N SER A 132 13.76 11.84 8.20
CA SER A 132 13.83 12.85 9.25
C SER A 132 13.12 14.11 8.72
N PRO A 133 12.41 14.89 9.55
CA PRO A 133 11.93 16.19 9.13
C PRO A 133 13.17 17.09 9.08
N GLU A 134 13.95 17.01 8.01
CA GLU A 134 15.03 17.96 7.78
C GLU A 134 14.44 19.29 7.33
N ALA A 135 14.50 20.23 8.29
CA ALA A 135 14.62 21.69 8.18
C ALA A 135 13.42 22.51 7.64
#